data_AF-A0A0D2IVF5-F1
#
_entry.id   AF-A0A0D2IVF5-F1
#
_cell.length_a   1.000
_cell.length_b   1.000
_cell.length_c   1.000
_cell.angle_alpha   90.00
_cell.angle_beta   90.00
_cell.angle_gamma   90.00
#
_symmetry.space_group_name_H-M   'P 1'
#
loop_
_entity.id
_entity.type
_entity.pdbx_description
1 polymer ?
#
loop_
_entity_poly.entity_id
_entity_poly.type
_entity_poly.pdbx_seq_one_letter_code
_entity_poly.pdbx_strand_id
1 'polypeptide(L)'
;MSSDTTTTTTSASSLSKILNSTPNRPHLDFSSLQALFPHSQATPEPSPLWYVLTTAVLLSFHKEKLIGELWTYLATNIENDESQDHHQEHLLPAARRIREACLKASTLVGFPRAINALTSLNSSISHTHPSLSMILSSDQSLRSSLSTSEKSARGMALFTQIYQQHTSRVLDAMDAASGGDLTHFAINCIYGELLSEDRVIGALETGLLEFACCLADGCGPQAKG
;
A
#
# COMPACT_ATOMS: atom_id res chain seq x y z
N MET A 1 38.01 -53.37 38.71
CA MET A 1 36.62 -53.42 39.19
C MET A 1 35.91 -52.21 38.61
N SER A 2 34.75 -52.45 38.02
CA SER A 2 34.11 -51.68 36.95
C SER A 2 33.70 -50.26 37.32
N SER A 3 33.90 -49.33 36.39
CA SER A 3 33.31 -47.98 36.41
C SER A 3 32.13 -47.97 35.43
N ASP A 4 30.92 -47.81 35.96
CA ASP A 4 29.68 -47.67 35.19
C ASP A 4 29.59 -46.28 34.55
N THR A 5 29.51 -46.24 33.22
CA THR A 5 29.16 -45.04 32.46
C THR A 5 27.66 -45.06 32.22
N THR A 6 26.90 -44.26 32.95
CA THR A 6 25.46 -44.09 32.75
C THR A 6 25.21 -43.18 31.56
N THR A 7 24.85 -43.75 30.42
CA THR A 7 24.40 -43.03 29.22
C THR A 7 22.96 -42.57 29.43
N THR A 8 22.75 -41.28 29.74
CA THR A 8 21.41 -40.68 29.76
C THR A 8 20.88 -40.54 28.34
N THR A 9 19.96 -41.42 27.97
CA THR A 9 19.20 -41.40 26.72
C THR A 9 18.17 -40.27 26.78
N THR A 10 18.50 -39.09 26.25
CA THR A 10 17.54 -38.00 26.09
C THR A 10 16.54 -38.38 25.00
N SER A 11 15.30 -38.64 25.41
CA SER A 11 14.21 -39.10 24.54
C SER A 11 13.85 -38.04 23.48
N ALA A 12 13.95 -38.44 22.21
CA ALA A 12 13.62 -37.64 21.02
C ALA A 12 12.16 -37.11 20.98
N SER A 13 11.29 -37.56 21.90
CA SER A 13 9.90 -37.10 22.05
C SER A 13 9.78 -35.70 22.66
N SER A 14 10.82 -35.18 23.30
CA SER A 14 10.80 -33.85 23.91
C SER A 14 11.15 -32.74 22.90
N LEU A 15 11.96 -33.07 21.88
CA LEU A 15 12.32 -32.15 20.81
C LEU A 15 11.18 -31.92 19.81
N SER A 16 10.36 -32.94 19.53
CA SER A 16 9.20 -32.83 18.63
C SER A 16 8.06 -31.97 19.22
N LYS A 17 7.95 -31.87 20.54
CA LYS A 17 6.98 -30.97 21.20
C LYS A 17 7.40 -29.50 21.17
N ILE A 18 8.71 -29.21 21.12
CA ILE A 18 9.24 -27.84 21.03
C ILE A 18 9.15 -27.30 19.59
N LEU A 19 9.18 -28.19 18.58
CA LEU A 19 9.02 -27.81 17.16
C LEU A 19 7.57 -27.60 16.71
N ASN A 20 6.56 -28.01 17.50
CA ASN A 20 5.15 -27.95 17.13
C ASN A 20 4.33 -26.88 17.87
N SER A 21 4.93 -26.04 18.71
CA SER A 21 4.29 -24.81 19.16
C SER A 21 4.70 -23.70 18.19
N THR A 22 4.02 -23.60 17.04
CA THR A 22 4.02 -22.34 16.29
C THR A 22 3.50 -21.28 17.27
N PRO A 23 4.32 -20.30 17.70
CA PRO A 23 3.79 -19.21 18.49
C PRO A 23 2.70 -18.58 17.64
N ASN A 24 1.49 -18.47 18.21
CA ASN A 24 0.34 -17.85 17.57
C ASN A 24 0.81 -16.50 17.01
N ARG A 25 1.07 -16.45 15.70
CA ARG A 25 1.71 -15.29 15.09
C ARG A 25 0.73 -14.15 15.31
N PRO A 26 1.11 -13.02 15.95
CA PRO A 26 0.17 -11.96 16.21
C PRO A 26 -0.40 -11.51 14.86
N HIS A 27 -1.68 -11.85 14.64
CA HIS A 27 -2.43 -11.42 13.47
C HIS A 27 -2.69 -9.93 13.63
N LEU A 28 -2.51 -9.16 12.56
CA LEU A 28 -2.82 -7.74 12.62
C LEU A 28 -4.33 -7.57 12.78
N ASP A 29 -4.74 -6.77 13.76
CA ASP A 29 -6.16 -6.47 13.97
C ASP A 29 -6.60 -5.33 13.06
N PHE A 30 -7.12 -5.67 11.89
CA PHE A 30 -7.66 -4.71 10.93
C PHE A 30 -8.89 -3.96 11.45
N SER A 31 -9.66 -4.56 12.37
CA SER A 31 -10.83 -3.88 12.95
C SER A 31 -10.40 -2.72 13.83
N SER A 32 -9.33 -2.89 14.61
CA SER A 32 -8.72 -1.80 15.39
C SER A 32 -8.17 -0.69 14.49
N LEU A 33 -7.57 -1.03 13.33
CA LEU A 33 -7.09 -0.03 12.37
C LEU A 33 -8.24 0.73 11.70
N GLN A 34 -9.30 0.03 11.29
CA GLN A 34 -10.50 0.64 10.73
C GLN A 34 -11.17 1.58 11.74
N ALA A 35 -11.23 1.20 13.01
CA ALA A 35 -11.84 1.99 14.08
C ALA A 35 -11.15 3.34 14.35
N LEU A 36 -9.90 3.54 13.91
CA LEU A 36 -9.21 4.83 13.98
C LEU A 36 -9.82 5.89 13.04
N PHE A 37 -10.62 5.46 12.06
CA PHE A 37 -11.28 6.32 11.09
C PHE A 37 -12.76 6.44 11.43
N PRO A 38 -13.20 7.53 12.08
CA PRO A 38 -14.59 7.66 12.49
C PRO A 38 -15.51 7.69 11.27
N HIS A 39 -16.65 7.00 11.37
CA HIS A 39 -17.74 7.10 10.41
C HIS A 39 -18.28 8.55 10.46
N SER A 40 -18.32 9.22 9.32
CA SER A 40 -18.92 10.55 9.25
C SER A 40 -20.44 10.40 9.38
N GLN A 41 -21.12 11.26 10.15
CA GLN A 41 -22.58 11.20 10.30
C GLN A 41 -23.34 11.33 8.97
N ALA A 42 -22.69 11.81 7.90
CA ALA A 42 -23.24 11.95 6.56
C ALA A 42 -23.15 10.68 5.69
N THR A 43 -22.31 9.69 6.04
CA THR A 43 -22.12 8.46 5.27
C THR A 43 -21.97 7.27 6.22
N PRO A 44 -22.89 6.28 6.20
CA PRO A 44 -22.80 5.11 7.06
C PRO A 44 -21.58 4.23 6.74
N GLU A 45 -21.07 4.28 5.51
CA GLU A 45 -19.90 3.53 5.07
C GLU A 45 -18.57 4.05 5.67
N PRO A 46 -17.65 3.14 6.07
CA PRO A 46 -16.30 3.53 6.49
C PRO A 46 -15.59 4.25 5.35
N SER A 47 -14.88 5.36 5.66
CA SER A 47 -14.15 6.10 4.63
C SER A 47 -13.13 5.19 3.94
N PRO A 48 -13.11 5.12 2.60
CA PRO A 48 -12.15 4.28 1.88
C PRO A 48 -10.69 4.74 2.05
N LEU A 49 -10.47 5.86 2.75
CA LEU A 49 -9.16 6.33 3.18
C LEU A 49 -8.46 5.36 4.15
N TRP A 50 -9.20 4.66 5.01
CA TRP A 50 -8.58 3.85 6.07
C TRP A 50 -7.72 2.73 5.50
N TYR A 51 -8.19 2.02 4.47
CA TYR A 51 -7.45 0.94 3.85
C TYR A 51 -6.40 1.43 2.86
N VAL A 52 -6.54 2.65 2.33
CA VAL A 52 -5.49 3.33 1.55
C VAL A 52 -4.29 3.65 2.45
N LEU A 53 -4.52 4.25 3.63
CA LEU A 53 -3.45 4.55 4.59
C LEU A 53 -2.90 3.28 5.24
N THR A 54 -3.74 2.29 5.53
CA THR A 54 -3.28 0.97 5.99
C THR A 54 -2.34 0.34 4.98
N THR A 55 -2.67 0.39 3.68
CA THR A 55 -1.78 -0.09 2.61
C THR A 55 -0.42 0.61 2.66
N ALA A 56 -0.40 1.94 2.74
CA ALA A 56 0.82 2.73 2.83
C ALA A 56 1.71 2.33 4.01
N VAL A 57 1.09 2.20 5.20
CA VAL A 57 1.74 1.79 6.44
C VAL A 57 2.30 0.37 6.33
N LEU A 58 1.51 -0.58 5.82
CA LEU A 58 1.95 -1.97 5.64
C LEU A 58 3.17 -2.07 4.73
N LEU A 59 3.20 -1.34 3.63
CA LEU A 59 4.39 -1.30 2.76
C LEU A 59 5.59 -0.68 3.48
N SER A 60 5.39 0.44 4.18
CA SER A 60 6.45 1.14 4.94
C SER A 60 7.06 0.23 6.02
N PHE A 61 6.26 -0.59 6.69
CA PHE A 61 6.72 -1.55 7.71
C PHE A 61 7.07 -2.95 7.15
N HIS A 62 7.15 -3.11 5.83
CA HIS A 62 7.64 -4.33 5.19
C HIS A 62 6.72 -5.53 5.49
N LYS A 63 5.41 -5.28 5.44
CA LYS A 63 4.33 -6.22 5.73
C LYS A 63 3.52 -6.52 4.48
N GLU A 64 4.18 -6.69 3.34
CA GLU A 64 3.54 -6.81 2.03
C GLU A 64 2.54 -7.99 1.96
N LYS A 65 2.79 -9.08 2.70
CA LYS A 65 1.86 -10.22 2.82
C LYS A 65 0.52 -9.86 3.45
N LEU A 66 0.50 -8.89 4.36
CA LEU A 66 -0.72 -8.45 5.04
C LEU A 66 -1.68 -7.71 4.10
N ILE A 67 -1.25 -7.33 2.89
CA ILE A 67 -2.14 -6.76 1.88
C ILE A 67 -3.17 -7.79 1.38
N GLY A 68 -2.78 -9.06 1.28
CA GLY A 68 -3.72 -10.14 0.97
C GLY A 68 -4.72 -10.39 2.11
N GLU A 69 -4.28 -10.26 3.35
CA GLU A 69 -5.14 -10.38 4.54
C GLU A 69 -6.09 -9.19 4.70
N LEU A 70 -5.62 -7.97 4.39
CA LEU A 70 -6.44 -6.75 4.34
C LEU A 70 -7.58 -6.90 3.32
N TRP A 71 -7.30 -7.47 2.14
CA TRP A 71 -8.33 -7.77 1.15
C TRP A 71 -9.36 -8.75 1.69
N THR A 72 -8.92 -9.87 2.27
CA THR A 72 -9.85 -10.86 2.83
C THR A 72 -10.74 -10.24 3.91
N TYR A 73 -10.16 -9.42 4.79
CA TYR A 73 -10.92 -8.70 5.81
C TYR A 73 -11.98 -7.77 5.20
N LEU A 74 -11.60 -6.93 4.23
CA LEU A 74 -12.53 -6.04 3.53
C LEU A 74 -13.65 -6.80 2.84
N ALA A 75 -13.31 -7.89 2.15
CA ALA A 75 -14.27 -8.66 1.39
C ALA A 75 -15.31 -9.32 2.30
N THR A 76 -14.87 -9.95 3.40
CA THR A 76 -15.77 -10.54 4.38
C THR A 76 -16.71 -9.51 5.01
N ASN A 77 -16.25 -8.30 5.31
CA ASN A 77 -17.13 -7.26 5.86
C ASN A 77 -18.20 -6.81 4.84
N ILE A 78 -17.80 -6.55 3.60
CA ILE A 78 -18.73 -6.17 2.52
C ILE A 78 -19.76 -7.27 2.29
N GLU A 79 -19.33 -8.54 2.29
CA GLU A 79 -20.23 -9.69 2.10
C GLU A 79 -21.26 -9.84 3.22
N ASN A 80 -20.92 -9.41 4.45
CA ASN A 80 -21.80 -9.49 5.62
C ASN A 80 -22.79 -8.32 5.70
N ASP A 81 -22.40 -7.13 5.25
CA ASP A 81 -23.19 -5.90 5.39
C ASP A 81 -24.13 -5.66 4.19
N GLU A 82 -23.77 -6.14 2.99
CA GLU A 82 -24.48 -5.85 1.74
C GLU A 82 -25.23 -7.06 1.16
N SER A 83 -26.23 -6.78 0.31
CA SER A 83 -26.88 -7.83 -0.48
C SER A 83 -25.94 -8.36 -1.57
N GLN A 84 -26.10 -9.63 -1.96
CA GLN A 84 -25.20 -10.27 -2.94
C GLN A 84 -25.08 -9.52 -4.27
N ASP A 85 -26.14 -8.83 -4.69
CA ASP A 85 -26.15 -8.07 -5.94
C ASP A 85 -25.19 -6.85 -5.89
N HIS A 86 -24.91 -6.31 -4.70
CA HIS A 86 -24.04 -5.14 -4.52
C HIS A 86 -22.59 -5.49 -4.18
N HIS A 87 -22.27 -6.73 -3.77
CA HIS A 87 -20.91 -7.10 -3.36
C HIS A 87 -19.84 -6.69 -4.38
N GLN A 88 -20.05 -7.02 -5.66
CA GLN A 88 -19.11 -6.68 -6.72
C GLN A 88 -18.94 -5.17 -6.92
N GLU A 89 -20.02 -4.39 -6.73
CA GLU A 89 -20.01 -2.93 -6.88
C GLU A 89 -19.11 -2.24 -5.84
N HIS A 90 -19.00 -2.82 -4.64
CA HIS A 90 -18.14 -2.31 -3.56
C HIS A 90 -16.71 -2.92 -3.59
N LEU A 91 -16.60 -4.20 -3.91
CA LEU A 91 -15.33 -4.93 -3.91
C LEU A 91 -14.39 -4.49 -5.03
N LEU A 92 -14.92 -4.20 -6.22
CA LEU A 92 -14.09 -3.83 -7.38
C LEU A 92 -13.38 -2.47 -7.18
N PRO A 93 -14.05 -1.39 -6.72
CA PRO A 93 -13.39 -0.15 -6.34
C PRO A 93 -12.36 -0.34 -5.22
N ALA A 94 -12.66 -1.14 -4.19
CA ALA A 94 -11.73 -1.40 -3.10
C ALA A 94 -10.42 -2.05 -3.60
N ALA A 95 -10.53 -3.09 -4.45
CA ALA A 95 -9.37 -3.73 -5.06
C ALA A 95 -8.52 -2.76 -5.89
N ARG A 96 -9.17 -1.92 -6.72
CA ARG A 96 -8.47 -0.90 -7.53
C ARG A 96 -7.77 0.14 -6.67
N ARG A 97 -8.39 0.57 -5.57
CA ARG A 97 -7.79 1.52 -4.62
C ARG A 97 -6.59 0.92 -3.89
N ILE A 98 -6.64 -0.33 -3.44
CA ILE A 98 -5.45 -0.98 -2.85
C ILE A 98 -4.32 -1.08 -3.89
N ARG A 99 -4.61 -1.44 -5.15
CA ARG A 99 -3.62 -1.48 -6.23
C ARG A 99 -2.97 -0.12 -6.47
N GLU A 100 -3.79 0.93 -6.56
CA GLU A 100 -3.32 2.30 -6.77
C GLU A 100 -2.51 2.81 -5.58
N ALA A 101 -2.91 2.50 -4.34
CA ALA A 101 -2.16 2.83 -3.13
C ALA A 101 -0.78 2.16 -3.14
N CYS A 102 -0.68 0.87 -3.50
CA CYS A 102 0.59 0.17 -3.64
C CYS A 102 1.50 0.85 -4.68
N LEU A 103 0.93 1.24 -5.84
CA LEU A 103 1.69 1.88 -6.91
C LEU A 103 2.18 3.27 -6.51
N LYS A 104 1.32 4.11 -5.90
CA LYS A 104 1.71 5.45 -5.43
C LYS A 104 2.77 5.38 -4.32
N ALA A 105 2.57 4.50 -3.33
CA ALA A 105 3.51 4.33 -2.21
C ALA A 105 4.89 3.83 -2.69
N SER A 106 4.97 3.11 -3.82
CA SER A 106 6.22 2.58 -4.37
C SER A 106 7.30 3.64 -4.61
N THR A 107 6.90 4.90 -4.81
CA THR A 107 7.80 6.04 -5.00
C THR A 107 8.63 6.38 -3.77
N LEU A 108 8.11 6.06 -2.59
CA LEU A 108 8.72 6.36 -1.29
C LEU A 108 9.31 5.10 -0.66
N VAL A 109 8.55 4.00 -0.66
CA VAL A 109 8.91 2.76 0.05
C VAL A 109 9.62 1.73 -0.85
N GLY A 110 9.69 2.00 -2.15
CA GLY A 110 10.39 1.19 -3.16
C GLY A 110 9.51 0.19 -3.93
N PHE A 111 9.82 0.04 -5.22
CA PHE A 111 9.15 -0.89 -6.15
C PHE A 111 9.09 -2.35 -5.70
N PRO A 112 10.15 -2.97 -5.13
CA PRO A 112 10.09 -4.38 -4.71
C PRO A 112 8.96 -4.66 -3.72
N ARG A 113 8.64 -3.70 -2.84
CA ARG A 113 7.56 -3.85 -1.86
C ARG A 113 6.20 -3.81 -2.53
N ALA A 114 6.00 -2.86 -3.44
CA ALA A 114 4.77 -2.77 -4.22
C ALA A 114 4.54 -4.05 -5.05
N ILE A 115 5.59 -4.62 -5.66
CA ILE A 115 5.48 -5.90 -6.40
C ILE A 115 5.00 -7.04 -5.49
N ASN A 116 5.63 -7.20 -4.32
CA ASN A 116 5.27 -8.24 -3.36
C ASN A 116 3.83 -8.05 -2.83
N ALA A 117 3.45 -6.81 -2.52
CA ALA A 117 2.13 -6.45 -2.04
C ALA A 117 1.04 -6.74 -3.10
N LEU A 118 1.26 -6.30 -4.34
CA LEU A 118 0.34 -6.52 -5.46
C LEU A 118 0.22 -8.01 -5.80
N THR A 119 1.30 -8.77 -5.68
CA THR A 119 1.27 -10.23 -5.86
C THR A 119 0.43 -10.89 -4.76
N SER A 120 0.63 -10.49 -3.50
CA SER A 120 -0.18 -10.99 -2.38
C SER A 120 -1.66 -10.65 -2.55
N LEU A 121 -1.98 -9.42 -2.95
CA LEU A 121 -3.34 -8.98 -3.26
C LEU A 121 -3.97 -9.83 -4.37
N ASN A 122 -3.25 -9.97 -5.49
CA ASN A 122 -3.72 -10.73 -6.64
C ASN A 122 -4.00 -12.19 -6.27
N SER A 123 -3.09 -12.84 -5.53
CA SER A 123 -3.32 -14.20 -5.05
C SER A 123 -4.58 -14.34 -4.18
N SER A 124 -4.81 -13.40 -3.25
CA SER A 124 -6.02 -13.42 -2.42
C SER A 124 -7.29 -13.19 -3.25
N ILE A 125 -7.29 -12.22 -4.17
CA ILE A 125 -8.43 -11.95 -5.05
C ILE A 125 -8.72 -13.15 -5.96
N SER A 126 -7.71 -13.73 -6.62
CA SER A 126 -7.91 -14.88 -7.51
C SER A 126 -8.46 -16.10 -6.77
N HIS A 127 -8.08 -16.29 -5.51
CA HIS A 127 -8.57 -17.40 -4.70
C HIS A 127 -10.01 -17.20 -4.20
N THR A 128 -10.34 -15.98 -3.77
CA THR A 128 -11.63 -15.68 -3.12
C THR A 128 -12.70 -15.20 -4.10
N HIS A 129 -12.31 -14.45 -5.14
CA HIS A 129 -13.20 -13.79 -6.10
C HIS A 129 -12.69 -13.93 -7.56
N PRO A 130 -12.77 -15.14 -8.17
CA PRO A 130 -12.24 -15.37 -9.52
C PRO A 130 -12.86 -14.49 -10.61
N SER A 131 -14.15 -14.15 -10.51
CA SER A 131 -14.83 -13.24 -11.44
C SER A 131 -14.25 -11.83 -11.39
N LEU A 132 -14.05 -11.26 -10.20
CA LEU A 132 -13.36 -9.98 -10.02
C LEU A 132 -11.93 -10.04 -10.55
N SER A 133 -11.22 -11.14 -10.30
CA SER A 133 -9.86 -11.33 -10.81
C SER A 133 -9.80 -11.21 -12.34
N MET A 134 -10.80 -11.75 -13.05
CA MET A 134 -10.89 -11.66 -14.51
C MET A 134 -11.13 -10.21 -14.97
N ILE A 135 -12.03 -9.49 -14.30
CA ILE A 135 -12.29 -8.07 -14.60
C ILE A 135 -11.01 -7.24 -14.39
N LEU A 136 -10.36 -7.38 -13.24
CA LEU A 136 -9.14 -6.63 -12.88
C LEU A 136 -7.97 -6.93 -13.83
N SER A 137 -7.87 -8.15 -14.35
CA SER A 137 -6.84 -8.53 -15.33
C SER A 137 -6.97 -7.81 -16.67
N SER A 138 -8.17 -7.29 -16.97
CA SER A 138 -8.45 -6.55 -18.20
C SER A 138 -8.23 -5.03 -18.05
N ASP A 139 -7.95 -4.55 -16.83
CA ASP A 139 -7.70 -3.13 -16.58
C ASP A 139 -6.48 -2.64 -17.39
N GLN A 140 -6.64 -1.49 -18.05
CA GLN A 140 -5.55 -0.81 -18.75
C GLN A 140 -4.90 0.24 -17.86
N SER A 141 -3.63 0.58 -18.15
CA SER A 141 -2.95 1.64 -17.43
C SER A 141 -3.64 2.98 -17.67
N LEU A 142 -4.09 3.61 -16.58
CA LEU A 142 -4.65 4.96 -16.56
C LEU A 142 -3.68 6.01 -17.14
N ARG A 143 -2.38 5.71 -17.13
CA ARG A 143 -1.29 6.62 -17.47
C ARG A 143 -0.82 6.49 -18.92
N SER A 144 -1.28 5.44 -19.62
CA SER A 144 -0.79 5.06 -20.96
C SER A 144 -1.04 6.11 -22.05
N SER A 145 -2.07 6.95 -21.92
CA SER A 145 -2.48 7.91 -22.94
C SER A 145 -1.88 9.31 -22.78
N LEU A 146 -1.07 9.56 -21.74
CA LEU A 146 -0.55 10.91 -21.45
C LEU A 146 0.63 11.27 -22.35
N SER A 147 0.55 12.42 -23.02
CA SER A 147 1.68 13.00 -23.74
C SER A 147 2.74 13.56 -22.78
N THR A 148 3.98 13.70 -23.27
CA THR A 148 5.07 14.30 -22.49
C THR A 148 4.73 15.71 -21.99
N SER A 149 4.05 16.52 -22.81
CA SER A 149 3.64 17.87 -22.43
C SER A 149 2.65 17.87 -21.27
N GLU A 150 1.65 16.97 -21.31
CA GLU A 150 0.67 16.83 -20.24
C GLU A 150 1.30 16.34 -18.93
N LYS A 151 2.22 15.38 -19.00
CA LYS A 151 2.98 14.91 -17.84
C LYS A 151 3.74 16.05 -17.18
N SER A 152 4.50 16.82 -17.96
CA SER A 152 5.26 17.97 -17.46
C SER A 152 4.35 19.03 -16.83
N ALA A 153 3.25 19.40 -17.51
CA ALA A 153 2.33 20.42 -17.03
C ALA A 153 1.66 20.03 -15.70
N ARG A 154 1.12 18.81 -15.60
CA ARG A 154 0.49 18.30 -14.37
C ARG A 154 1.51 18.16 -13.25
N GLY A 155 2.70 17.64 -13.56
CA GLY A 155 3.77 17.45 -12.59
C GLY A 155 4.25 18.76 -12.00
N MET A 156 4.46 19.78 -12.84
CA MET A 156 4.83 21.11 -12.38
C MET A 156 3.71 21.75 -11.54
N ALA A 157 2.45 21.59 -11.94
CA ALA A 157 1.31 22.11 -11.18
C ALA A 157 1.23 21.50 -9.78
N LEU A 158 1.30 20.16 -9.67
CA LEU A 158 1.29 19.46 -8.37
C LEU A 158 2.51 19.83 -7.52
N PHE A 159 3.71 19.84 -8.12
CA PHE A 159 4.94 20.21 -7.42
C PHE A 159 4.88 21.65 -6.89
N THR A 160 4.32 22.58 -7.68
CA THR A 160 4.13 23.96 -7.25
C THR A 160 3.13 24.07 -6.10
N GLN A 161 2.08 23.26 -6.10
CA GLN A 161 1.09 23.25 -5.01
C GLN A 161 1.68 22.77 -3.68
N ILE A 162 2.55 21.76 -3.72
CA ILE A 162 3.23 21.18 -2.55
C ILE A 162 4.26 22.18 -1.99
N TYR A 163 5.21 22.60 -2.82
CA TYR A 163 6.34 23.41 -2.34
C TYR A 163 6.06 24.92 -2.28
N GLN A 164 4.98 25.40 -2.90
CA GLN A 164 4.51 26.79 -2.86
C GLN A 164 5.65 27.81 -3.11
N GLN A 165 5.87 28.74 -2.17
CA GLN A 165 6.93 29.74 -2.25
C GLN A 165 8.36 29.17 -2.31
N HIS A 166 8.55 27.87 -2.04
CA HIS A 166 9.84 27.19 -2.10
C HIS A 166 10.08 26.45 -3.42
N THR A 167 9.10 26.41 -4.33
CA THR A 167 9.18 25.62 -5.58
C THR A 167 10.47 25.87 -6.37
N SER A 168 10.80 27.12 -6.71
CA SER A 168 12.02 27.42 -7.49
C SER A 168 13.27 26.91 -6.78
N ARG A 169 13.40 27.18 -5.47
CA ARG A 169 14.57 26.78 -4.69
C ARG A 169 14.73 25.26 -4.66
N VAL A 170 13.65 24.50 -4.54
CA VAL A 170 13.71 23.03 -4.51
C VAL A 170 14.05 22.49 -5.89
N LEU A 171 13.46 23.04 -6.96
CA LEU A 171 13.80 22.67 -8.34
C LEU A 171 15.28 22.92 -8.64
N ASP A 172 15.80 24.10 -8.32
CA ASP A 172 17.20 24.45 -8.54
C ASP A 172 18.14 23.48 -7.80
N ALA A 173 17.77 23.11 -6.56
CA ALA A 173 18.54 22.15 -5.77
C ALA A 173 18.49 20.73 -6.35
N MET A 174 17.33 20.26 -6.79
CA MET A 174 17.18 18.95 -7.43
C MET A 174 17.92 18.88 -8.78
N ASP A 175 17.86 19.97 -9.54
CA ASP A 175 18.52 20.09 -10.85
C ASP A 175 20.03 20.02 -10.68
N ALA A 176 20.58 20.83 -9.76
CA ALA A 176 22.01 20.82 -9.44
C ALA A 176 22.48 19.48 -8.84
N ALA A 177 21.66 18.81 -8.02
CA ALA A 177 22.04 17.57 -7.34
C ALA A 177 22.23 16.37 -8.28
N SER A 178 21.56 16.38 -9.44
CA SER A 178 21.57 15.25 -10.38
C SER A 178 21.77 15.66 -11.85
N GLY A 179 22.29 16.86 -12.11
CA GLY A 179 22.50 17.35 -13.47
C GLY A 179 21.22 17.43 -14.31
N GLY A 180 20.10 17.74 -13.66
CA GLY A 180 18.78 17.87 -14.27
C GLY A 180 17.94 16.58 -14.33
N ASP A 181 18.55 15.40 -14.20
CA ASP A 181 17.81 14.13 -14.31
C ASP A 181 16.80 13.94 -13.18
N LEU A 182 17.17 14.29 -11.94
CA LEU A 182 16.26 14.18 -10.80
C LEU A 182 15.04 15.08 -10.97
N THR A 183 15.22 16.32 -11.42
CA THR A 183 14.12 17.25 -11.71
C THR A 183 13.26 16.73 -12.84
N HIS A 184 13.86 16.32 -13.96
CA HIS A 184 13.15 15.81 -15.11
C HIS A 184 12.31 14.58 -14.74
N PHE A 185 12.91 13.59 -14.07
CA PHE A 185 12.23 12.35 -13.70
C PHE A 185 11.16 12.59 -12.64
N ALA A 186 11.44 13.42 -11.63
CA ALA A 186 10.45 13.76 -10.61
C ALA A 186 9.23 14.44 -11.24
N ILE A 187 9.42 15.50 -12.03
CA ILE A 187 8.30 16.26 -12.61
C ILE A 187 7.50 15.40 -13.59
N ASN A 188 8.16 14.72 -14.53
CA ASN A 188 7.43 14.02 -15.59
C ASN A 188 6.86 12.68 -15.12
N CYS A 189 7.65 11.87 -14.40
CA CYS A 189 7.26 10.49 -14.08
C CYS A 189 6.59 10.38 -12.70
N ILE A 190 7.13 11.06 -11.69
CA ILE A 190 6.62 10.91 -10.31
C ILE A 190 5.42 11.82 -10.08
N TYR A 191 5.60 13.14 -10.13
CA TYR A 191 4.51 14.08 -9.89
C TYR A 191 3.50 14.07 -11.04
N GLY A 192 3.95 14.11 -12.29
CA GLY A 192 3.08 14.28 -13.45
C GLY A 192 2.29 13.03 -13.87
N GLU A 193 2.99 11.91 -14.03
CA GLU A 193 2.37 10.66 -14.48
C GLU A 193 1.78 9.83 -13.33
N LEU A 194 2.46 9.75 -12.18
CA LEU A 194 2.04 8.87 -11.09
C LEU A 194 1.13 9.56 -10.07
N LEU A 195 1.62 10.59 -9.38
CA LEU A 195 0.93 11.19 -8.23
C LEU A 195 -0.23 12.12 -8.63
N SER A 196 -0.13 12.79 -9.78
CA SER A 196 -1.22 13.64 -10.29
C SER A 196 -2.43 12.84 -10.78
N GLU A 197 -2.34 11.52 -10.95
CA GLU A 197 -3.49 10.69 -11.34
C GLU A 197 -4.45 10.52 -10.14
N ASP A 198 -5.66 11.05 -10.25
CA ASP A 198 -6.60 11.19 -9.13
C ASP A 198 -7.92 10.43 -9.32
N ARG A 199 -8.10 9.69 -10.43
CA ARG A 199 -9.36 9.00 -10.74
C ARG A 199 -9.71 7.85 -9.79
N VAL A 200 -8.72 7.24 -9.13
CA VAL A 200 -8.93 6.08 -8.22
C VAL A 200 -8.72 6.47 -6.77
N ILE A 201 -7.64 7.21 -6.47
CA ILE A 201 -7.33 7.79 -5.17
C ILE A 201 -7.16 9.29 -5.39
N GLY A 202 -7.98 10.10 -4.72
CA GLY A 202 -7.99 11.55 -4.93
C GLY A 202 -6.72 12.26 -4.45
N ALA A 203 -6.58 13.55 -4.78
CA ALA A 203 -5.40 14.34 -4.42
C ALA A 203 -5.13 14.40 -2.91
N LEU A 204 -6.17 14.62 -2.09
CA LEU A 204 -6.02 14.65 -0.63
C LEU A 204 -5.57 13.29 -0.07
N GLU A 205 -6.18 12.21 -0.54
CA GLU A 205 -5.85 10.85 -0.11
C GLU A 205 -4.43 10.45 -0.54
N THR A 206 -3.99 10.94 -1.70
CA THR A 206 -2.62 10.77 -2.20
C THR A 206 -1.62 11.47 -1.30
N GLY A 207 -1.85 12.75 -0.95
CA GLY A 207 -0.98 13.48 -0.03
C GLY A 207 -0.92 12.84 1.36
N LEU A 208 -2.05 12.34 1.89
CA LEU A 208 -2.06 11.61 3.17
C LEU A 208 -1.30 10.29 3.10
N LEU A 209 -1.39 9.57 1.98
CA LEU A 209 -0.61 8.36 1.74
C LEU A 209 0.89 8.66 1.70
N GLU A 210 1.30 9.71 0.98
CA GLU A 210 2.70 10.14 0.91
C GLU A 210 3.22 10.58 2.28
N PHE A 211 2.42 11.33 3.03
CA PHE A 211 2.73 11.71 4.41
C PHE A 211 2.96 10.48 5.29
N ALA A 212 2.08 9.47 5.23
CA ALA A 212 2.20 8.26 6.02
C ALA A 212 3.50 7.49 5.70
N CYS A 213 3.85 7.38 4.41
CA CYS A 213 5.10 6.76 3.98
C CYS A 213 6.32 7.57 4.47
N CYS A 214 6.36 8.88 4.23
CA CYS A 214 7.46 9.74 4.67
C CYS A 214 7.64 9.73 6.20
N LEU A 215 6.54 9.72 6.96
CA LEU A 215 6.58 9.63 8.42
C LEU A 215 7.16 8.30 8.88
N ALA A 216 6.73 7.19 8.29
CA ALA A 216 7.20 5.85 8.64
C ALA A 216 8.69 5.63 8.29
N ASP A 217 9.14 6.18 7.15
CA ASP A 217 10.54 6.08 6.70
C ASP A 217 11.47 7.13 7.33
N GLY A 218 10.96 8.01 8.20
CA GLY A 218 11.76 9.04 8.88
C GLY A 218 12.18 10.21 7.98
N CYS A 219 11.51 10.38 6.83
CA CYS A 219 11.71 11.45 5.87
C CYS A 219 10.98 12.74 6.30
N GLY A 220 11.30 13.23 7.51
CA GLY A 220 10.64 14.39 8.12
C GLY A 220 10.62 15.67 7.29
N PRO A 221 11.67 16.02 6.52
CA PRO A 221 11.62 17.16 5.60
C PRO A 221 10.56 17.01 4.49
N GLN A 222 10.43 15.81 3.93
CA GLN A 222 9.47 15.50 2.87
C GLN A 222 8.03 15.38 3.40
N ALA A 223 7.85 14.95 4.65
CA ALA A 223 6.55 14.89 5.31
C ALA A 223 5.92 16.27 5.64
N LYS A 224 6.71 17.35 5.57
CA LYS A 224 6.25 18.73 5.82
C LYS A 224 5.82 19.48 4.57
N GLY A 225 6.12 18.91 3.39
CA GLY A 225 5.76 19.47 2.08
C GLY A 225 4.27 19.31 1.80
#